data_AF-A0A6I5HF00-F1
#
_entry.id   AF-A0A6I5HF00-F1
#
_cell.length_a   1.000
_cell.length_b   1.000
_cell.length_c   1.000
_cell.angle_alpha   90.00
_cell.angle_beta   90.00
_cell.angle_gamma   90.00
#
_symmetry.space_group_name_H-M   'P 1'
#
loop_
_entity.id
_entity.type
_entity.pdbx_description
1 polymer ?
#
loop_
_entity_poly.entity_id
_entity_poly.type
_entity_poly.pdbx_seq_one_letter_code
_entity_poly.pdbx_strand_id
1 'polypeptide(L)'
;HIVALALPRSTDLVTAILAVLKTGAAYLPLDPHYPPTRLTHMITDAHPTLLLTTSDHPHHTPDLTTLHLDTLDLTDHPTHNPTHTTHP
;
A
#
# COMPACT_ATOMS: atom_id res chain seq x y z
N HIS A 1 -7.07 2.13 9.69
CA HIS A 1 -7.14 1.65 8.29
C HIS A 1 -5.91 0.79 8.01
N ILE A 2 -6.05 -0.27 7.20
CA ILE A 2 -4.94 -1.15 6.81
C ILE A 2 -4.74 -0.99 5.29
N VAL A 3 -3.50 -0.81 4.87
CA VAL A 3 -3.11 -0.74 3.46
C VAL A 3 -2.23 -1.95 3.13
N ALA A 4 -2.64 -2.75 2.15
CA ALA A 4 -1.84 -3.86 1.66
C ALA A 4 -0.71 -3.36 0.76
N LEU A 5 0.48 -3.94 0.90
CA LEU A 5 1.67 -3.61 0.11
C LEU A 5 2.15 -4.87 -0.61
N ALA A 6 1.99 -4.93 -1.93
CA ALA A 6 2.52 -5.99 -2.78
C ALA A 6 3.67 -5.45 -3.62
N LEU A 7 4.81 -5.19 -2.97
CA LEU A 7 5.99 -4.59 -3.62
C LEU A 7 7.22 -5.45 -3.36
N PRO A 8 8.10 -5.64 -4.37
CA PRO A 8 9.39 -6.26 -4.12
C PRO A 8 10.25 -5.39 -3.20
N ARG A 9 11.26 -5.99 -2.59
CA ARG A 9 12.22 -5.26 -1.75
C ARG A 9 12.95 -4.20 -2.60
N SER A 10 12.63 -2.94 -2.34
CA SER A 10 13.06 -1.78 -3.14
C SER A 10 12.94 -0.49 -2.31
N THR A 11 13.39 0.63 -2.88
CA THR A 11 13.09 1.96 -2.30
C THR A 11 11.61 2.27 -2.30
N ASP A 12 10.86 1.77 -3.28
CA ASP A 12 9.41 1.99 -3.39
C ASP A 12 8.65 1.34 -2.24
N LEU A 13 9.09 0.16 -1.79
CA LEU A 13 8.53 -0.48 -0.59
C LEU A 13 8.75 0.40 0.65
N VAL A 14 9.94 0.97 0.82
CA VAL A 14 10.22 1.88 1.95
C VAL A 14 9.36 3.14 1.86
N THR A 15 9.25 3.74 0.67
CA THR A 15 8.41 4.91 0.42
C THR A 15 6.93 4.61 0.70
N ALA A 16 6.42 3.45 0.27
CA ALA A 16 5.05 3.03 0.51
C ALA A 16 4.76 2.82 2.00
N ILE A 17 5.67 2.17 2.74
CA ILE A 17 5.56 2.03 4.20
C ILE A 17 5.46 3.41 4.85
N LEU A 18 6.37 4.33 4.52
CA LEU A 18 6.35 5.69 5.08
C LEU A 18 5.09 6.45 4.69
N ALA A 19 4.61 6.33 3.46
CA ALA A 19 3.37 6.96 3.01
C ALA A 19 2.17 6.47 3.83
N VAL A 20 2.05 5.15 4.05
CA VAL A 20 0.99 4.57 4.87
C VAL A 20 1.09 5.07 6.31
N LEU A 21 2.26 5.04 6.93
CA LEU A 21 2.45 5.50 8.31
C LEU A 21 2.15 7.00 8.48
N LYS A 22 2.46 7.84 7.48
CA LYS A 22 2.13 9.28 7.51
C LYS A 22 0.63 9.57 7.54
N THR A 23 -0.21 8.61 7.14
CA THR A 23 -1.68 8.72 7.26
C THR A 23 -2.23 8.25 8.61
N GLY A 24 -1.38 7.66 9.46
CA GLY A 24 -1.81 6.96 10.68
C GLY A 24 -2.38 5.55 10.42
N ALA A 25 -2.33 5.05 9.19
CA ALA A 25 -2.73 3.69 8.84
C ALA A 25 -1.62 2.67 9.16
N ALA A 26 -2.03 1.40 9.30
CA ALA A 26 -1.12 0.27 9.36
C ALA A 26 -0.91 -0.31 7.95
N TYR A 27 0.20 -1.02 7.73
CA TYR A 27 0.44 -1.72 6.48
C TYR A 27 0.38 -3.24 6.67
N LEU A 28 -0.05 -3.96 5.62
CA LEU A 28 -0.03 -5.41 5.51
C LEU A 28 0.93 -5.81 4.37
N PRO A 29 2.08 -6.42 4.65
CA PRO A 29 2.98 -6.90 3.60
C PRO A 29 2.40 -8.14 2.90
N LEU A 30 2.30 -8.10 1.58
CA LEU A 30 1.91 -9.22 0.73
C LEU A 30 3.12 -9.67 -0.10
N ASP A 31 3.68 -10.84 0.22
CA ASP A 31 4.80 -11.41 -0.52
C ASP A 31 4.30 -12.24 -1.72
N PRO A 32 4.64 -11.87 -2.97
CA PRO A 32 4.20 -12.62 -4.15
C PRO A 32 4.74 -14.06 -4.20
N HIS A 33 5.77 -14.40 -3.41
CA HIS A 33 6.26 -15.77 -3.29
C HIS A 33 5.35 -16.65 -2.41
N TYR A 34 4.37 -16.07 -1.73
CA TYR A 34 3.37 -16.85 -1.01
C TYR A 34 2.35 -17.48 -1.97
N PRO A 35 1.87 -18.69 -1.66
CA PRO A 35 0.79 -19.30 -2.42
C PRO A 35 -0.43 -18.37 -2.46
N PRO A 36 -1.18 -18.32 -3.59
CA PRO A 36 -2.35 -17.44 -3.74
C PRO A 36 -3.39 -17.58 -2.62
N THR A 37 -3.61 -18.80 -2.13
CA THR A 37 -4.52 -19.08 -1.01
C THR A 37 -4.10 -18.35 0.27
N ARG A 38 -2.79 -18.24 0.52
CA ARG A 38 -2.26 -17.54 1.70
C ARG A 38 -2.45 -16.03 1.57
N LEU A 39 -2.20 -15.47 0.39
CA LEU A 39 -2.45 -14.05 0.10
C LEU A 39 -3.94 -13.71 0.25
N THR A 40 -4.81 -14.56 -0.30
CA THR A 40 -6.26 -14.43 -0.17
C THR A 40 -6.69 -14.46 1.29
N HIS A 41 -6.17 -15.41 2.09
CA HIS A 41 -6.47 -15.47 3.51
C HIS A 41 -6.04 -14.22 4.28
N MET A 42 -4.85 -13.69 4.01
CA MET A 42 -4.36 -12.47 4.65
C MET A 42 -5.23 -11.25 4.32
N ILE A 43 -5.67 -11.13 3.06
CA ILE A 43 -6.57 -10.06 2.63
C ILE A 43 -7.95 -10.20 3.28
N THR A 44 -8.49 -11.41 3.31
CA THR A 44 -9.80 -11.68 3.94
C THR A 44 -9.76 -11.41 5.44
N ASP A 45 -8.69 -11.78 6.14
CA ASP A 45 -8.57 -11.58 7.59
C ASP A 45 -8.34 -10.11 7.96
N ALA A 46 -7.46 -9.42 7.23
CA ALA A 46 -7.09 -8.05 7.55
C ALA A 46 -8.07 -6.99 7.01
N HIS A 47 -8.91 -7.33 6.03
CA HIS A 47 -9.80 -6.41 5.31
C HIS A 47 -9.13 -5.06 4.94
N PRO A 48 -8.02 -5.08 4.15
CA PRO A 48 -7.34 -3.85 3.75
C PRO A 48 -8.25 -2.95 2.90
N THR A 49 -8.14 -1.65 3.09
CA THR A 49 -8.93 -0.65 2.34
C THR A 49 -8.34 -0.31 0.97
N LEU A 50 -7.07 -0.65 0.76
CA LEU A 50 -6.29 -0.26 -0.42
C LEU A 50 -5.12 -1.24 -0.60
N LEU A 51 -4.71 -1.47 -1.85
CA LEU A 51 -3.49 -2.19 -2.23
C LEU A 51 -2.57 -1.26 -3.00
N LEU A 52 -1.34 -1.14 -2.55
CA LEU A 52 -0.26 -0.49 -3.28
C LEU A 52 0.63 -1.55 -3.93
N THR A 53 0.85 -1.40 -5.24
CA THR A 53 1.72 -2.25 -6.05
C THR A 53 2.41 -1.43 -7.16
N THR A 54 3.09 -2.09 -8.09
CA THR A 54 3.57 -1.51 -9.36
C THR A 54 2.96 -2.27 -10.54
N SER A 55 2.92 -1.65 -11.72
CA SER A 55 2.38 -2.29 -12.93
C SER A 55 3.15 -3.54 -13.36
N ASP A 56 4.44 -3.63 -13.01
CA ASP A 56 5.29 -4.79 -13.28
C ASP A 56 5.05 -5.96 -12.31
N HIS A 57 4.36 -5.69 -11.19
CA HIS A 57 4.01 -6.67 -10.16
C HIS A 57 2.48 -6.75 -9.98
N PRO A 58 1.73 -7.13 -11.04
CA PRO A 58 0.28 -7.14 -10.98
C PRO A 58 -0.20 -8.11 -9.90
N HIS A 59 -1.06 -7.63 -9.03
CA HIS A 59 -1.69 -8.43 -8.00
C HIS A 59 -3.21 -8.30 -8.16
N HIS A 60 -3.88 -9.40 -8.53
CA HIS A 60 -5.30 -9.36 -8.84
C HIS A 60 -6.15 -9.65 -7.59
N THR A 61 -6.84 -8.62 -7.11
CA THR A 61 -7.80 -8.68 -6.01
C THR A 61 -9.06 -7.92 -6.40
N PRO A 62 -10.11 -8.61 -6.91
CA PRO A 62 -11.22 -7.96 -7.59
C PRO A 62 -12.02 -6.97 -6.72
N ASP A 63 -12.05 -7.17 -5.40
CA ASP A 63 -12.85 -6.36 -4.48
C ASP A 63 -12.08 -5.22 -3.81
N LEU A 64 -10.83 -4.97 -4.23
CA LEU A 64 -9.93 -4.10 -3.49
C LEU A 64 -9.29 -3.05 -4.40
N THR A 65 -9.49 -1.78 -4.04
CA THR A 65 -8.94 -0.62 -4.76
C THR A 65 -7.42 -0.72 -4.83
N THR A 66 -6.89 -0.81 -6.06
CA THR A 66 -5.46 -1.02 -6.30
C THR A 66 -4.84 0.25 -6.90
N LEU A 67 -3.73 0.70 -6.35
CA LEU A 67 -2.94 1.84 -6.82
C LEU A 67 -1.54 1.39 -7.23
N HIS A 68 -1.11 1.86 -8.40
CA HIS A 68 0.20 1.56 -8.97
C HIS A 68 1.13 2.75 -8.77
N LEU A 69 2.21 2.56 -8.02
CA LEU A 69 3.15 3.63 -7.67
C LEU A 69 3.86 4.24 -8.89
N ASP A 70 4.13 3.42 -9.89
CA ASP A 70 4.84 3.78 -11.12
C ASP A 70 4.00 4.58 -12.12
N THR A 71 2.67 4.61 -11.94
CA THR A 71 1.75 5.35 -12.82
C THR A 71 0.92 6.39 -12.08
N LEU A 72 1.19 6.59 -10.78
CA LEU A 72 0.49 7.59 -9.96
C LEU A 72 0.93 8.99 -10.38
N ASP A 73 -0.01 9.77 -10.89
CA ASP A 73 0.21 11.20 -11.14
C ASP A 73 0.08 11.97 -9.82
N LEU A 74 1.21 12.46 -9.33
CA LEU A 74 1.33 13.24 -8.11
C LEU A 74 1.72 14.70 -8.39
N THR A 75 1.61 15.15 -9.65
CA THR A 75 2.10 16.47 -10.08
C THR A 75 1.47 17.61 -9.27
N ASP A 76 0.18 17.50 -8.97
CA ASP A 76 -0.58 18.49 -8.19
C ASP A 76 -0.61 18.21 -6.67
N HIS A 77 0.18 17.26 -6.19
CA HIS A 77 0.19 16.86 -4.77
C HIS A 77 1.35 17.51 -3.99
N PRO A 78 1.15 17.77 -2.68
CA PRO A 78 2.19 18.36 -1.85
C PRO A 78 3.42 17.45 -1.74
N THR A 79 4.61 18.04 -1.86
CA THR A 79 5.90 17.36 -1.70
C THR A 79 6.42 17.39 -0.26
N HIS A 80 5.72 18.06 0.65
CA HIS A 80 6.03 18.13 2.07
C HIS A 80 5.15 17.17 2.89
N ASN A 81 5.49 16.96 4.16
CA ASN A 81 4.67 16.14 5.05
C ASN A 81 3.27 16.74 5.25
N PRO A 82 2.22 15.90 5.40
CA PRO A 82 0.90 16.41 5.76
C PRO A 82 0.96 17.15 7.09
N THR A 83 0.25 18.27 7.19
CA THR A 83 0.18 19.06 8.43
C THR A 83 -0.60 18.27 9.48
N HIS A 84 0.08 17.86 10.55
CA HIS A 84 -0.57 17.31 11.74
C HIS A 84 -0.90 18.45 12.71
N THR A 85 -2.16 18.63 13.06
CA THR A 85 -2.53 19.48 14.20
C THR A 85 -2.11 18.76 15.47
N THR A 86 -0.97 19.12 16.04
CA THR A 86 -0.62 18.69 17.40
C THR A 86 -1.59 19.38 18.34
N HIS A 87 -2.56 18.64 18.87
CA HIS A 87 -3.36 19.15 19.98
C HIS A 87 -2.45 19.27 21.21
N PRO A 88 -2.45 20.41 21.92
CA PRO A 88 -1.54 20.66 23.04
C PRO A 88 -1.77 19.75 24.24
#